data_AF-U5S2K9-F1
#
_entry.id   AF-U5S2K9-F1
#
_cell.length_a   1.000
_cell.length_b   1.000
_cell.length_c   1.000
_cell.angle_alpha   90.00
_cell.angle_beta   90.00
_cell.angle_gamma   90.00
#
_symmetry.space_group_name_H-M   'P 1'
#
loop_
_entity.id
_entity.type
_entity.pdbx_description
1 polymer ?
#
loop_
_entity_poly.entity_id
_entity_poly.type
_entity_poly.pdbx_seq_one_letter_code
_entity_poly.pdbx_strand_id
1 'polypeptide(L)'
;LHNYTTDLQLAPTKPIDAGMFRFCHSCQKCAANCPSGSISLEKDSSWDIPAINGKANLMHNTGTKEFWSDGALCRMWRTEYGT
;
A
#
# COMPACT_ATOMS: atom_id res chain seq x y z
N LEU A 1 -18.74 4.74 -5.77
CA LEU A 1 -17.84 4.26 -6.84
C LEU A 1 -17.62 5.44 -7.78
N HIS A 2 -16.43 6.05 -7.78
CA HIS A 2 -16.21 7.34 -8.46
C HIS A 2 -15.35 7.22 -9.73
N ASN A 3 -15.22 6.03 -10.31
CA ASN A 3 -14.52 5.78 -11.57
C ASN A 3 -15.47 5.07 -12.52
N TYR A 4 -15.61 5.58 -13.75
CA TYR A 4 -16.49 5.04 -14.78
C TYR A 4 -15.68 4.67 -16.02
N THR A 5 -15.92 3.47 -16.53
CA THR A 5 -15.38 3.01 -17.81
C THR A 5 -16.37 3.38 -18.91
N THR A 6 -15.88 3.95 -20.00
CA THR A 6 -16.70 4.36 -21.14
C THR A 6 -15.92 4.17 -22.43
N ASP A 7 -16.64 3.90 -23.52
CA ASP A 7 -16.08 3.85 -24.87
C ASP A 7 -16.01 5.24 -25.53
N LEU A 8 -16.44 6.30 -24.81
CA LEU A 8 -16.25 7.68 -25.25
C LEU A 8 -14.75 7.97 -25.40
N GLN A 9 -14.36 8.49 -26.57
CA GLN A 9 -12.97 8.83 -26.85
C GLN A 9 -12.52 10.02 -26.00
N LEU A 10 -11.67 9.76 -25.02
CA LEU A 10 -11.07 10.76 -24.13
C LEU A 10 -9.55 10.66 -24.22
N ALA A 11 -8.87 11.80 -24.23
CA ALA A 11 -7.41 11.82 -24.22
C ALA A 11 -6.90 11.37 -22.83
N PRO A 12 -5.98 10.38 -22.75
CA PRO A 12 -5.36 10.00 -21.49
C PRO A 12 -4.54 11.15 -20.90
N THR A 13 -4.61 11.31 -19.57
CA THR A 13 -3.72 12.22 -18.85
C THR A 13 -2.38 11.55 -18.56
N LYS A 14 -1.34 12.37 -18.40
CA LYS A 14 0.01 11.87 -18.06
C LYS A 14 0.10 11.54 -16.56
N PRO A 15 0.87 10.50 -16.17
CA PRO A 15 1.25 10.30 -14.78
C PRO A 15 2.00 11.51 -14.21
N ILE A 16 1.94 11.69 -12.89
CA ILE A 16 2.68 12.72 -12.16
C ILE A 16 3.74 12.09 -11.26
N ASP A 17 4.93 12.68 -11.23
CA ASP A 17 5.95 12.44 -10.19
C ASP A 17 6.16 13.73 -9.39
N ALA A 18 5.55 13.80 -8.21
CA ALA A 18 5.71 14.90 -7.26
C ALA A 18 6.76 14.58 -6.17
N GLY A 19 7.56 13.52 -6.32
CA GLY A 19 8.53 13.09 -5.33
C GLY A 19 7.93 12.33 -4.13
N MET A 20 6.70 11.84 -4.25
CA MET A 20 5.99 11.15 -3.16
C MET A 20 6.77 9.94 -2.64
N PHE A 21 7.35 9.14 -3.54
CA PHE A 21 8.19 8.00 -3.18
C PHE A 21 9.43 8.45 -2.38
N ARG A 22 10.14 9.48 -2.87
CA ARG A 22 11.32 10.06 -2.21
C ARG A 22 11.00 10.53 -0.80
N PHE A 23 9.85 11.18 -0.62
CA PHE A 23 9.40 11.62 0.69
C PHE A 23 9.10 10.46 1.64
N CYS A 24 8.45 9.39 1.14
CA CYS A 24 8.11 8.23 1.95
C CYS A 24 9.34 7.50 2.51
N HIS A 25 10.48 7.46 1.78
CA HIS A 25 11.72 6.82 2.24
C HIS A 25 12.25 7.39 3.57
N SER A 26 11.98 8.66 3.88
CA SER A 26 12.42 9.29 5.14
C SER A 26 11.30 9.61 6.12
N CYS A 27 10.06 9.76 5.66
CA CYS A 27 8.96 10.24 6.50
C CYS A 27 8.46 9.18 7.49
N GLN A 28 7.99 8.03 6.97
CA GLN A 28 7.49 6.88 7.74
C GLN A 28 6.44 7.18 8.83
N LYS A 29 5.84 8.38 8.82
CA LYS A 29 4.91 8.82 9.87
C LYS A 29 3.69 7.91 9.97
N CYS A 30 3.17 7.44 8.83
CA CYS A 30 2.06 6.49 8.81
C CYS A 30 2.44 5.16 9.48
N ALA A 31 3.63 4.63 9.22
CA ALA A 31 4.13 3.40 9.83
C ALA A 31 4.32 3.54 11.34
N ALA A 32 4.97 4.62 11.77
CA ALA A 32 5.22 4.88 13.20
C ALA A 32 3.95 5.08 14.04
N ASN A 33 2.86 5.54 13.43
CA ASN A 33 1.60 5.80 14.13
C ASN A 33 0.53 4.72 13.86
N CYS A 34 0.84 3.68 13.09
CA CYS A 34 -0.12 2.62 12.78
C CYS A 34 -0.43 1.81 14.04
N PRO A 35 -1.66 1.83 14.58
CA PRO A 35 -1.96 1.16 15.86
C PRO A 35 -1.81 -0.36 15.78
N SER A 36 -2.07 -0.93 14.61
CA SER A 36 -1.95 -2.37 14.35
C SER A 36 -0.54 -2.79 13.95
N GLY A 37 0.39 -1.87 13.73
CA GLY A 37 1.73 -2.18 13.22
C GLY A 37 1.72 -2.80 11.81
N SER A 38 0.66 -2.55 11.02
CA SER A 38 0.47 -3.20 9.72
C SER A 38 1.28 -2.58 8.57
N ILE A 39 1.91 -1.44 8.77
CA ILE A 39 2.70 -0.77 7.74
C ILE A 39 4.18 -0.97 8.06
N SER A 40 4.97 -1.40 7.08
CA SER A 40 6.40 -1.65 7.25
C SER A 40 7.17 -0.37 7.62
N LEU A 41 8.16 -0.52 8.51
CA LEU A 41 9.18 0.50 8.82
C LEU A 41 10.40 0.41 7.91
N GLU A 42 10.39 -0.48 6.91
CA GLU A 42 11.42 -0.51 5.88
C GLU A 42 11.42 0.80 5.10
N LYS A 43 12.62 1.33 4.89
CA LYS A 43 12.79 2.62 4.19
C LYS A 43 12.69 2.47 2.70
N ASP A 44 12.94 1.29 2.15
CA ASP A 44 12.98 1.05 0.72
C ASP A 44 11.81 0.20 0.25
N SER A 45 11.31 0.53 -0.95
CA SER A 45 10.34 -0.29 -1.64
C SER A 45 11.01 -1.53 -2.24
N SER A 46 10.27 -2.63 -2.31
CA SER A 46 10.76 -3.91 -2.82
C SER A 46 9.81 -4.47 -3.88
N TRP A 47 10.34 -5.37 -4.71
CA TRP A 47 9.56 -6.20 -5.62
C TRP A 47 9.10 -7.51 -4.95
N ASP A 48 9.80 -7.92 -3.89
CA ASP A 48 9.55 -9.18 -3.20
C ASP A 48 8.50 -8.98 -2.11
N ILE A 49 7.35 -9.64 -2.25
CA ILE A 49 6.24 -9.55 -1.31
C ILE A 49 6.61 -10.34 -0.03
N PRO A 50 6.64 -9.70 1.16
CA PRO A 50 6.96 -10.39 2.40
C PRO A 50 5.84 -11.34 2.80
N ALA A 51 6.22 -12.46 3.41
CA ALA A 51 5.29 -13.39 4.03
C ALA A 51 4.59 -12.73 5.23
N ILE A 52 3.30 -13.01 5.42
CA ILE A 52 2.54 -12.62 6.60
C ILE A 52 2.48 -13.83 7.54
N ASN A 53 3.03 -13.72 8.75
CA ASN A 53 3.03 -14.79 9.76
C ASN A 53 3.50 -16.15 9.22
N GLY A 54 4.57 -16.14 8.41
CA GLY A 54 5.15 -17.35 7.80
C GLY A 54 4.34 -17.94 6.64
N LYS A 55 3.27 -17.27 6.19
CA LYS A 55 2.45 -17.70 5.04
C LYS A 55 2.61 -16.72 3.88
N ALA A 56 2.39 -17.21 2.67
CA ALA A 56 2.37 -16.38 1.47
C ALA A 56 1.33 -15.26 1.61
N ASN A 57 1.72 -14.02 1.30
CA ASN A 57 0.84 -12.87 1.34
C ASN A 57 0.02 -12.81 0.06
N LEU A 58 -1.30 -13.03 0.20
CA LEU A 58 -2.26 -13.05 -0.92
C LEU A 58 -3.04 -11.73 -1.06
N MET A 59 -2.70 -10.72 -0.26
CA MET A 59 -3.41 -9.42 -0.24
C MET A 59 -2.83 -8.42 -1.23
N HIS A 60 -1.66 -8.69 -1.82
CA HIS A 60 -0.99 -7.82 -2.78
C HIS A 60 -0.97 -8.44 -4.18
N ASN A 61 -1.05 -7.58 -5.19
CA ASN A 61 -0.78 -7.98 -6.57
C ASN A 61 0.73 -8.20 -6.75
N THR A 62 1.10 -9.16 -7.59
CA THR A 62 2.51 -9.42 -7.92
C THR A 62 2.99 -8.49 -9.05
N GLY A 63 4.31 -8.29 -9.13
CA GLY A 63 4.94 -7.57 -10.24
C GLY A 63 5.01 -6.04 -10.08
N THR A 64 4.73 -5.51 -8.90
CA THR A 64 4.84 -4.08 -8.58
C THR A 64 5.92 -3.85 -7.52
N LYS A 65 6.55 -2.67 -7.58
CA LYS A 65 7.53 -2.23 -6.57
C LYS A 65 6.84 -1.35 -5.56
N GLU A 66 6.69 -1.83 -4.33
CA GLU A 66 5.83 -1.19 -3.34
C GLU A 66 6.46 -1.15 -1.94
N PHE A 67 5.85 -0.33 -1.09
CA PHE A 67 6.04 -0.41 0.36
C PHE A 67 5.02 -1.40 0.90
N TRP A 68 5.48 -2.63 1.16
CA TRP A 68 4.58 -3.70 1.57
C TRP A 68 3.96 -3.45 2.94
N SER A 69 2.69 -3.85 3.06
CA SER A 69 1.90 -3.75 4.30
C SER A 69 1.17 -5.06 4.59
N ASP A 70 0.88 -5.31 5.85
CA ASP A 70 0.05 -6.42 6.29
C ASP A 70 -1.43 -6.02 6.25
N GLY A 71 -2.07 -6.21 5.10
CA GLY A 71 -3.49 -5.94 4.93
C GLY A 71 -4.40 -6.84 5.78
N ALA A 72 -3.95 -8.04 6.13
CA ALA A 72 -4.71 -8.96 6.96
C ALA A 72 -4.78 -8.45 8.41
N LEU A 73 -3.64 -8.06 8.97
CA LEU A 73 -3.55 -7.46 10.30
C LEU A 73 -4.35 -6.15 10.40
N CYS A 74 -4.25 -5.30 9.38
CA CYS A 74 -5.03 -4.06 9.31
C CYS A 74 -6.55 -4.34 9.32
N ARG A 75 -6.99 -5.36 8.56
CA ARG A 75 -8.40 -5.75 8.52
C ARG A 75 -8.89 -6.31 9.85
N MET A 76 -8.08 -7.13 10.53
CA MET A 76 -8.43 -7.68 11.85
C MET A 76 -8.57 -6.55 12.87
N TRP A 77 -7.59 -5.65 12.94
CA TRP A 77 -7.62 -4.52 13.85
C TRP A 77 -8.85 -3.63 13.65
N ARG A 78 -9.20 -3.29 12.41
CA ARG A 78 -10.43 -2.52 12.13
C ARG A 78 -11.70 -3.24 12.56
N THR A 79 -11.74 -4.56 12.44
CA THR A 79 -12.89 -5.37 12.87
C THR A 79 -13.04 -5.37 14.38
N GLU A 80 -11.94 -5.44 15.12
CA GLU A 80 -11.92 -5.50 16.57
C GLU A 80 -12.19 -4.14 17.24
N TYR A 81 -11.58 -3.07 16.70
CA TYR A 81 -11.60 -1.74 17.32
C TYR A 81 -12.56 -0.74 16.64
N GLY A 82 -13.25 -1.14 15.57
CA GLY A 82 -14.42 -0.42 15.04
C GLY A 82 -14.15 0.93 14.38
N THR A 83 -12.93 1.20 13.92
CA THR A 83 -12.61 2.38 13.10
C THR A 83 -12.87 2.15 11.61
#